data_AF-A0A2V4HC87-F1
#
_entry.id   AF-A0A2V4HC87-F1
#
_cell.length_a   1.000
_cell.length_b   1.000
_cell.length_c   1.000
_cell.angle_alpha   90.00
_cell.angle_beta   90.00
_cell.angle_gamma   90.00
#
_symmetry.space_group_name_H-M   'P 1'
#
loop_
_entity.id
_entity.type
_entity.pdbx_description
1 polymer ?
#
loop_
_entity_poly.entity_id
_entity_poly.type
_entity_poly.pdbx_seq_one_letter_code
_entity_poly.pdbx_strand_id
1 'polypeptide(L)'
;MVERCTFGIEEEYLLVSLASGRVKAAPSPTLIGRCREVMGQYFAQEMFRSQIEVASPVFANLHEAREFFQHGRCALRSALAEEGLGLYAAASHPNADWLRQLPAASAHYQQLFDDYGHVARRSLLNGLHVHVGVGPGCDRMQLINRLLGWLPLLLVLSTSSPLWQGRSTGYMSYRRVICGEWPHMGLPEALPDWGAYQRYRALLQRTGSMAEKGDFWWAIRPSRRYPTVELRICDGCPHLEDALCIAALFRHLVEHSINHRHQPADCNRELRWVAQENYWRAMRHGRHGQFIGTHEQQPVTAEGWLAQLQEQVPIDSADAERACQHARELLRNGTHADLQLQCLAQAGADGLGKAQALHAVVAVGACN
;
A
#
# COMPACT_ATOMS: atom_id res chain seq x y z
N MET A 1 -5.39 -26.62 13.78
CA MET A 1 -6.23 -25.71 12.97
C MET A 1 -5.61 -24.34 13.02
N VAL A 2 -5.55 -23.64 11.90
CA VAL A 2 -5.00 -22.29 11.82
C VAL A 2 -5.94 -21.32 12.54
N GLU A 3 -5.41 -20.53 13.49
CA GLU A 3 -6.18 -19.48 14.17
C GLU A 3 -6.59 -18.39 13.18
N ARG A 4 -7.90 -18.18 13.01
CA ARG A 4 -8.43 -17.16 12.08
C ARG A 4 -8.32 -15.78 12.70
N CYS A 5 -7.64 -14.89 12.00
CA CYS A 5 -7.45 -13.50 12.41
C CYS A 5 -8.51 -12.60 11.77
N THR A 6 -8.94 -11.55 12.46
CA THR A 6 -9.72 -10.47 11.84
C THR A 6 -8.78 -9.52 11.11
N PHE A 7 -9.29 -8.74 10.15
CA PHE A 7 -8.48 -7.78 9.41
C PHE A 7 -9.24 -6.49 9.09
N GLY A 8 -8.53 -5.42 8.75
CA GLY A 8 -9.07 -4.15 8.28
C GLY A 8 -8.19 -3.59 7.16
N ILE A 9 -8.75 -2.72 6.33
CA ILE A 9 -8.09 -2.15 5.16
C ILE A 9 -8.25 -0.63 5.19
N GLU A 10 -7.18 0.08 4.85
CA GLU A 10 -7.20 1.52 4.58
C GLU A 10 -6.85 1.76 3.11
N GLU A 11 -7.71 2.49 2.39
CA GLU A 11 -7.48 2.93 1.01
C GLU A 11 -7.38 4.45 0.93
N GLU A 12 -6.29 4.94 0.32
CA GLU A 12 -6.07 6.36 0.07
C GLU A 12 -6.45 6.71 -1.38
N TYR A 13 -7.08 7.88 -1.59
CA TYR A 13 -7.48 8.35 -2.90
C TYR A 13 -7.14 9.81 -3.13
N LEU A 14 -6.62 10.11 -4.33
CA LEU A 14 -6.47 11.47 -4.81
C LEU A 14 -7.76 11.91 -5.49
N LEU A 15 -8.11 13.18 -5.31
CA LEU A 15 -9.29 13.81 -5.87
C LEU A 15 -8.94 14.48 -7.20
N VAL A 16 -9.48 13.95 -8.29
CA VAL A 16 -9.21 14.41 -9.65
C VAL A 16 -10.44 15.07 -10.27
N SER A 17 -10.25 16.11 -11.07
CA SER A 17 -11.32 16.69 -11.87
C SER A 17 -11.75 15.72 -12.97
N LEU A 18 -13.04 15.39 -13.07
CA LEU A 18 -13.55 14.51 -14.13
C LEU A 18 -13.37 15.09 -15.54
N ALA A 19 -13.42 16.42 -15.66
CA ALA A 19 -13.27 17.11 -16.95
C ALA A 19 -11.83 17.12 -17.47
N SER A 20 -10.83 17.12 -16.58
CA SER A 20 -9.42 17.30 -16.98
C SER A 20 -8.49 16.15 -16.59
N GLY A 21 -8.91 15.29 -15.67
CA GLY A 21 -8.06 14.27 -15.05
C GLY A 21 -6.94 14.87 -14.20
N ARG A 22 -7.02 16.12 -13.75
CA ARG A 22 -6.00 16.75 -12.90
C ARG A 22 -6.37 16.67 -11.43
N VAL A 23 -5.38 16.42 -10.57
CA VAL A 23 -5.55 16.51 -9.11
C VAL A 23 -5.93 17.93 -8.71
N LYS A 24 -7.02 18.08 -7.95
CA LYS A 24 -7.56 19.38 -7.54
C LYS A 24 -6.91 19.82 -6.22
N ALA A 25 -5.93 20.73 -6.30
CA ALA A 25 -5.16 21.19 -5.12
C ALA A 25 -5.98 21.82 -3.98
N ALA A 26 -7.09 22.49 -4.34
CA ALA A 26 -8.00 23.10 -3.40
C ALA A 26 -9.44 22.66 -3.74
N PRO A 27 -9.86 21.45 -3.31
CA PRO A 27 -11.25 21.06 -3.40
C PRO A 27 -12.14 21.94 -2.52
N SER A 28 -13.45 21.89 -2.74
CA SER A 28 -14.40 22.68 -1.95
C SER A 28 -14.28 22.33 -0.46
N PRO A 29 -14.35 23.30 0.47
CA PRO A 29 -14.40 23.01 1.90
C PRO A 29 -15.57 22.09 2.30
N THR A 30 -16.67 22.10 1.53
CA THR A 30 -17.84 21.24 1.75
C THR A 30 -17.58 19.77 1.44
N LEU A 31 -16.55 19.46 0.64
CA LEU A 31 -16.25 18.12 0.16
C LEU A 31 -16.01 17.13 1.31
N ILE A 32 -15.26 17.56 2.32
CA ILE A 32 -14.96 16.76 3.51
C ILE A 32 -16.26 16.37 4.22
N GLY A 33 -17.22 17.31 4.31
CA GLY A 33 -18.54 17.05 4.87
C GLY A 33 -19.28 15.96 4.10
N ARG A 34 -19.33 16.08 2.77
CA ARG A 34 -19.97 15.09 1.89
C ARG A 34 -19.33 13.70 2.01
N CYS A 35 -18.00 13.60 1.94
CA CYS A 35 -17.33 12.31 2.09
C CYS A 35 -17.60 11.68 3.47
N ARG A 36 -17.68 12.50 4.53
CA ARG A 36 -18.04 12.05 5.87
C ARG A 36 -19.52 11.65 5.98
N GLU A 37 -20.43 12.30 5.28
CA GLU A 37 -21.84 11.88 5.22
C GLU A 37 -21.98 10.51 4.57
N VAL A 38 -21.21 10.26 3.50
CA VAL A 38 -21.22 8.98 2.77
C VAL A 38 -20.60 7.83 3.58
N MET A 39 -19.41 8.04 4.12
CA MET A 39 -18.62 6.98 4.75
C MET A 39 -18.72 6.97 6.28
N GLY A 40 -19.35 7.97 6.89
CA GLY A 40 -19.51 8.09 8.33
C GLY A 40 -18.18 8.10 9.07
N GLN A 41 -18.06 7.20 10.06
CA GLN A 41 -16.86 7.03 10.87
C GLN A 41 -15.66 6.42 10.12
N TYR A 42 -15.89 5.87 8.92
CA TYR A 42 -14.86 5.23 8.11
C TYR A 42 -14.13 6.22 7.20
N PHE A 43 -14.52 7.50 7.22
CA PHE A 43 -13.84 8.57 6.51
C PHE A 43 -12.74 9.20 7.37
N ALA A 44 -11.56 9.36 6.77
CA ALA A 44 -10.48 10.18 7.29
C ALA A 44 -9.97 11.18 6.23
N GLN A 45 -9.40 12.28 6.72
CA GLN A 45 -8.62 13.18 5.87
C GLN A 45 -7.19 12.66 5.84
N GLU A 46 -6.54 12.77 4.69
CA GLU A 46 -5.14 12.45 4.54
C GLU A 46 -4.27 13.73 4.47
N MET A 47 -2.96 13.55 4.30
CA MET A 47 -1.93 14.58 4.31
C MET A 47 -2.18 15.81 3.42
N PHE A 48 -2.88 15.63 2.29
CA PHE A 48 -3.23 16.71 1.38
C PHE A 48 -4.73 16.98 1.36
N ARG A 49 -5.11 18.24 1.12
CA ARG A 49 -6.53 18.60 0.92
C ARG A 49 -7.16 17.87 -0.26
N SER A 50 -6.34 17.52 -1.24
CA SER A 50 -6.71 16.80 -2.45
C SER A 50 -6.73 15.29 -2.27
N GLN A 51 -6.66 14.79 -1.03
CA GLN A 51 -6.58 13.38 -0.72
C GLN A 51 -7.53 13.00 0.42
N ILE A 52 -8.12 11.82 0.31
CA ILE A 52 -8.99 11.25 1.34
C ILE A 52 -8.56 9.82 1.65
N GLU A 53 -8.91 9.34 2.84
CA GLU A 53 -8.68 7.96 3.26
C GLU A 53 -10.02 7.33 3.67
N VAL A 54 -10.19 6.05 3.30
CA VAL A 54 -11.26 5.19 3.81
C VAL A 54 -10.65 4.11 4.68
N ALA A 55 -10.90 4.18 5.99
CA ALA A 55 -10.48 3.18 6.97
C ALA A 55 -11.65 2.28 7.32
N SER A 56 -11.57 1.00 6.95
CA SER A 56 -12.68 0.06 7.04
C SER A 56 -13.08 -0.31 8.47
N PRO A 57 -14.27 -0.92 8.67
CA PRO A 57 -14.53 -1.75 9.84
C PRO A 57 -13.56 -2.94 9.92
N VAL A 58 -13.63 -3.67 11.03
CA VAL A 58 -12.93 -4.95 11.21
C VAL A 58 -13.76 -6.07 10.58
N PHE A 59 -13.15 -6.82 9.68
CA PHE A 59 -13.76 -7.92 8.92
C PHE A 59 -13.32 -9.30 9.42
N ALA A 60 -14.23 -10.27 9.29
CA ALA A 60 -13.97 -11.68 9.55
C ALA A 60 -13.61 -12.47 8.27
N ASN A 61 -14.02 -12.00 7.09
CA ASN A 61 -13.84 -12.68 5.81
C ASN A 61 -13.78 -11.67 4.64
N LEU A 62 -13.29 -12.11 3.47
CA LEU A 62 -13.20 -11.24 2.29
C LEU A 62 -14.55 -10.78 1.74
N HIS A 63 -15.64 -11.51 1.97
CA HIS A 63 -16.95 -11.13 1.46
C HIS A 63 -17.44 -9.83 2.10
N GLU A 64 -17.32 -9.70 3.43
CA GLU A 64 -17.63 -8.45 4.14
C GLU A 64 -16.79 -7.27 3.64
N ALA A 65 -15.49 -7.49 3.44
CA ALA A 65 -14.59 -6.46 2.92
C ALA A 65 -14.98 -6.01 1.51
N ARG A 66 -15.28 -6.98 0.63
CA ARG A 66 -15.71 -6.72 -0.74
C ARG A 66 -17.00 -5.90 -0.79
N GLU A 67 -18.01 -6.28 -0.02
CA GLU A 67 -19.27 -5.54 0.04
C GLU A 67 -19.07 -4.12 0.55
N PHE A 68 -18.28 -3.94 1.62
CA PHE A 68 -18.01 -2.62 2.17
C PHE A 68 -17.35 -1.68 1.14
N PHE A 69 -16.25 -2.11 0.51
CA PHE A 69 -15.53 -1.26 -0.43
C PHE A 69 -16.27 -1.10 -1.76
N GLN A 70 -17.01 -2.11 -2.23
CA GLN A 70 -17.83 -1.97 -3.43
C GLN A 70 -18.89 -0.87 -3.23
N HIS A 71 -19.62 -0.90 -2.11
CA HIS A 71 -20.60 0.14 -1.80
C HIS A 71 -19.94 1.50 -1.54
N GLY A 72 -18.87 1.54 -0.73
CA GLY A 72 -18.18 2.77 -0.36
C GLY A 72 -17.57 3.49 -1.57
N ARG A 73 -16.83 2.77 -2.44
CA ARG A 73 -16.27 3.33 -3.67
C ARG A 73 -17.36 3.84 -4.61
N CYS A 74 -18.47 3.11 -4.75
CA CYS A 74 -19.61 3.52 -5.58
C CYS A 74 -20.26 4.81 -5.03
N ALA A 75 -20.59 4.83 -3.75
CA ALA A 75 -21.25 5.97 -3.12
C ALA A 75 -20.38 7.23 -3.12
N LEU A 76 -19.08 7.09 -2.83
CA LEU A 76 -18.13 8.21 -2.92
C LEU A 76 -18.03 8.74 -4.36
N ARG A 77 -17.94 7.88 -5.37
CA ARG A 77 -17.91 8.32 -6.77
C ARG A 77 -19.15 9.11 -7.14
N SER A 78 -20.34 8.64 -6.76
CA SER A 78 -21.60 9.35 -7.01
C SER A 78 -21.61 10.73 -6.34
N ALA A 79 -21.25 10.81 -5.06
CA ALA A 79 -21.24 12.08 -4.31
C ALA A 79 -20.20 13.08 -4.83
N LEU A 80 -19.03 12.59 -5.26
CA LEU A 80 -17.96 13.42 -5.82
C LEU A 80 -18.26 13.90 -7.24
N ALA A 81 -18.96 13.09 -8.04
CA ALA A 81 -19.32 13.44 -9.41
C ALA A 81 -20.22 14.68 -9.48
N GLU A 82 -21.08 14.90 -8.48
CA GLU A 82 -21.88 16.13 -8.35
C GLU A 82 -21.03 17.41 -8.24
N GLU A 83 -19.79 17.31 -7.74
CA GLU A 83 -18.83 18.42 -7.67
C GLU A 83 -17.82 18.40 -8.85
N GLY A 84 -18.04 17.55 -9.86
CA GLY A 84 -17.14 17.37 -10.99
C GLY A 84 -15.82 16.69 -10.62
N LEU A 85 -15.80 15.90 -9.54
CA LEU A 85 -14.64 15.21 -9.00
C LEU A 85 -14.77 13.68 -9.14
N GLY A 86 -13.63 13.00 -9.21
CA GLY A 86 -13.51 11.55 -9.21
C GLY A 86 -12.41 11.07 -8.27
N LEU A 87 -12.41 9.76 -8.01
CA LEU A 87 -11.41 9.07 -7.19
C LEU A 87 -10.30 8.49 -8.06
N TYR A 88 -9.06 8.84 -7.75
CA TYR A 88 -7.87 8.24 -8.32
C TYR A 88 -7.15 7.42 -7.24
N ALA A 89 -7.07 6.10 -7.43
CA ALA A 89 -6.59 5.15 -6.43
C ALA A 89 -5.15 4.67 -6.67
N ALA A 90 -4.60 4.86 -7.87
CA ALA A 90 -3.23 4.44 -8.14
C ALA A 90 -2.25 5.21 -7.25
N ALA A 91 -1.10 4.60 -6.98
CA ALA A 91 -0.16 5.07 -5.97
C ALA A 91 0.49 6.42 -6.29
N SER A 92 0.63 6.77 -7.57
CA SER A 92 1.00 8.12 -7.99
C SER A 92 0.13 8.57 -9.14
N HIS A 93 -0.21 9.86 -9.15
CA HIS A 93 -0.86 10.47 -10.29
C HIS A 93 0.17 10.76 -11.39
N PRO A 94 -0.08 10.42 -12.66
CA PRO A 94 0.96 10.37 -13.69
C PRO A 94 1.61 11.72 -13.99
N ASN A 95 0.86 12.82 -13.84
CA ASN A 95 1.32 14.19 -14.14
C ASN A 95 0.81 15.25 -13.14
N ALA A 96 0.60 14.87 -11.87
CA ALA A 96 0.18 15.85 -10.87
C ALA A 96 1.25 16.91 -10.62
N ASP A 97 0.81 18.16 -10.49
CA ASP A 97 1.66 19.27 -10.06
C ASP A 97 1.74 19.26 -8.52
N TRP A 98 2.64 18.42 -7.99
CA TRP A 98 2.77 18.19 -6.55
C TRP A 98 3.19 19.46 -5.78
N LEU A 99 3.94 20.37 -6.41
CA LEU A 99 4.35 21.64 -5.79
C LEU A 99 3.17 22.58 -5.51
N ARG A 100 2.06 22.43 -6.25
CA ARG A 100 0.85 23.23 -6.05
C ARG A 100 -0.12 22.63 -5.04
N GLN A 101 0.13 21.41 -4.54
CA GLN A 101 -0.77 20.76 -3.60
C GLN A 101 -0.64 21.35 -2.20
N LEU A 102 -1.75 21.41 -1.49
CA LEU A 102 -1.83 22.06 -0.19
C LEU A 102 -1.94 21.02 0.92
N PRO A 103 -1.22 21.19 2.04
CA PRO A 103 -1.40 20.36 3.21
C PRO A 103 -2.82 20.46 3.73
N ALA A 104 -3.32 19.36 4.27
CA ALA A 104 -4.58 19.35 5.01
C ALA A 104 -4.53 20.34 6.18
N ALA A 105 -5.69 20.87 6.57
CA ALA A 105 -5.78 21.96 7.55
C ALA A 105 -5.47 21.52 9.00
N SER A 106 -5.36 20.22 9.26
CA SER A 106 -5.06 19.73 10.60
C SER A 106 -3.65 20.15 11.04
N ALA A 107 -3.50 20.51 12.32
CA ALA A 107 -2.21 20.92 12.89
C ALA A 107 -1.14 19.83 12.75
N HIS A 108 -1.54 18.54 12.83
CA HIS A 108 -0.62 17.43 12.67
C HIS A 108 0.04 17.42 11.29
N TYR A 109 -0.74 17.55 10.22
CA TYR A 109 -0.20 17.55 8.85
C TYR A 109 0.57 18.83 8.53
N GLN A 110 0.16 19.99 9.05
CA GLN A 110 0.95 21.22 8.88
C GLN A 110 2.36 21.09 9.47
N GLN A 111 2.44 20.59 10.71
CA GLN A 111 3.73 20.35 11.36
C GLN A 111 4.63 19.43 10.54
N LEU A 112 4.05 18.36 9.96
CA LEU A 112 4.79 17.42 9.13
C LEU A 112 5.33 18.06 7.83
N PHE A 113 4.64 19.04 7.24
CA PHE A 113 5.19 19.80 6.10
C PHE A 113 6.31 20.75 6.51
N ASP A 114 6.22 21.33 7.71
CA ASP A 114 7.25 22.21 8.25
C ASP A 114 8.51 21.42 8.60
N ASP A 115 8.36 20.26 9.23
CA ASP A 115 9.48 19.41 9.67
C ASP A 115 10.25 18.77 8.49
N TYR A 116 9.53 18.30 7.45
CA TYR A 116 10.13 17.49 6.37
C TYR A 116 10.18 18.20 5.01
N GLY A 117 9.63 19.41 4.91
CA GLY A 117 9.79 20.29 3.76
C GLY A 117 9.41 19.64 2.42
N HIS A 118 10.38 19.52 1.50
CA HIS A 118 10.13 18.97 0.16
C HIS A 118 9.77 17.48 0.17
N VAL A 119 10.25 16.71 1.16
CA VAL A 119 9.91 15.28 1.28
C VAL A 119 8.40 15.13 1.50
N ALA A 120 7.83 15.94 2.41
CA ALA A 120 6.39 16.00 2.63
C ALA A 120 5.63 16.46 1.37
N ARG A 121 6.04 17.59 0.77
CA ARG A 121 5.37 18.17 -0.41
C ARG A 121 5.34 17.20 -1.61
N ARG A 122 6.38 16.39 -1.79
CA ARG A 122 6.48 15.46 -2.92
C ARG A 122 5.70 14.16 -2.70
N SER A 123 5.25 13.89 -1.47
CA SER A 123 4.61 12.64 -1.08
C SER A 123 3.11 12.59 -1.39
N LEU A 124 2.69 13.19 -2.51
CA LEU A 124 1.33 13.10 -3.05
C LEU A 124 1.09 11.69 -3.60
N LEU A 125 0.87 10.73 -2.71
CA LEU A 125 0.92 9.31 -2.96
C LEU A 125 -0.23 8.59 -2.26
N ASN A 126 -0.80 7.57 -2.90
CA ASN A 126 -1.79 6.70 -2.28
C ASN A 126 -1.16 5.34 -1.89
N GLY A 127 -1.47 4.86 -0.70
CA GLY A 127 -1.19 3.53 -0.21
C GLY A 127 -2.42 2.63 -0.12
N LEU A 128 -2.15 1.34 -0.01
CA LEU A 128 -3.06 0.35 0.55
C LEU A 128 -2.45 -0.12 1.88
N HIS A 129 -3.18 0.02 2.98
CA HIS A 129 -2.76 -0.53 4.27
C HIS A 129 -3.67 -1.68 4.68
N VAL A 130 -3.09 -2.72 5.27
CA VAL A 130 -3.87 -3.88 5.77
C VAL A 130 -3.46 -4.17 7.21
N HIS A 131 -4.43 -4.10 8.10
CA HIS A 131 -4.30 -4.48 9.49
C HIS A 131 -4.74 -5.93 9.66
N VAL A 132 -3.94 -6.76 10.32
CA VAL A 132 -4.36 -8.11 10.76
C VAL A 132 -4.28 -8.17 12.28
N GLY A 133 -5.41 -8.47 12.92
CA GLY A 133 -5.53 -8.61 14.36
C GLY A 133 -4.74 -9.81 14.86
N VAL A 134 -4.03 -9.64 15.97
CA VAL A 134 -3.24 -10.69 16.61
C VAL A 134 -3.70 -10.90 18.04
N GLY A 135 -3.70 -12.16 18.49
CA GLY A 135 -4.11 -12.52 19.83
C GLY A 135 -3.20 -11.95 20.93
N PRO A 136 -3.70 -11.85 22.18
CA PRO A 136 -2.89 -11.48 23.34
C PRO A 136 -1.64 -12.37 23.46
N GLY A 137 -0.50 -11.76 23.81
CA GLY A 137 0.78 -12.48 23.94
C GLY A 137 1.52 -12.76 22.63
N CYS A 138 0.95 -12.39 21.47
CA CYS A 138 1.69 -12.42 20.21
C CYS A 138 2.82 -11.36 20.23
N ASP A 139 4.07 -11.82 20.11
CA ASP A 139 5.20 -10.93 19.83
C ASP A 139 5.12 -10.45 18.37
N ARG A 140 4.58 -9.24 18.19
CA ARG A 140 4.40 -8.62 16.87
C ARG A 140 5.69 -8.37 16.12
N MET A 141 6.83 -8.21 16.82
CA MET A 141 8.11 -8.03 16.13
C MET A 141 8.66 -9.35 15.63
N GLN A 142 8.56 -10.43 16.41
CA GLN A 142 8.91 -11.74 15.89
C GLN A 142 8.03 -12.14 14.71
N LEU A 143 6.74 -11.81 14.77
CA LEU A 143 5.82 -12.01 13.64
C LEU A 143 6.27 -11.22 12.40
N ILE A 144 6.61 -9.94 12.55
CA ILE A 144 7.18 -9.12 11.46
C ILE A 144 8.45 -9.73 10.87
N ASN A 145 9.35 -10.25 11.71
CA ASN A 145 10.59 -10.88 11.25
C ASN A 145 10.31 -12.11 10.37
N ARG A 146 9.28 -12.91 10.68
CA ARG A 146 8.85 -14.05 9.83
C ARG A 146 8.26 -13.60 8.49
N LEU A 147 7.56 -12.47 8.48
CA LEU A 147 6.88 -11.95 7.28
C LEU A 147 7.81 -11.18 6.34
N LEU A 148 8.97 -10.72 6.82
CA LEU A 148 9.84 -9.78 6.13
C LEU A 148 10.22 -10.21 4.72
N GLY A 149 10.53 -11.50 4.53
CA GLY A 149 10.93 -12.05 3.24
C GLY A 149 9.84 -11.98 2.17
N TRP A 150 8.56 -11.97 2.58
CA TRP A 150 7.42 -12.01 1.67
C TRP A 150 6.82 -10.63 1.33
N LEU A 151 7.18 -9.59 2.08
CA LEU A 151 6.65 -8.23 1.84
C LEU A 151 6.90 -7.74 0.41
N PRO A 152 8.08 -7.94 -0.20
CA PRO A 152 8.30 -7.45 -1.57
C PRO A 152 7.40 -8.14 -2.61
N LEU A 153 6.96 -9.38 -2.39
CA LEU A 153 6.01 -10.04 -3.27
C LEU A 153 4.64 -9.33 -3.23
N LEU A 154 4.18 -8.91 -2.06
CA LEU A 154 2.96 -8.11 -1.92
C LEU A 154 3.10 -6.73 -2.59
N LEU A 155 4.30 -6.14 -2.56
CA LEU A 155 4.58 -4.93 -3.33
C LEU A 155 4.48 -5.19 -4.84
N VAL A 156 5.09 -6.29 -5.35
CA VAL A 156 5.00 -6.67 -6.76
C VAL A 156 3.56 -6.76 -7.22
N LEU A 157 2.67 -7.36 -6.44
CA LEU A 157 1.24 -7.48 -6.78
C LEU A 157 0.53 -6.12 -6.84
N SER A 158 0.97 -5.17 -6.02
CA SER A 158 0.31 -3.86 -5.87
C SER A 158 0.79 -2.77 -6.84
N THR A 159 1.88 -2.98 -7.58
CA THR A 159 2.56 -1.88 -8.30
C THR A 159 1.62 -1.09 -9.19
N SER A 160 1.53 0.23 -8.98
CA SER A 160 0.57 1.10 -9.67
C SER A 160 1.08 2.54 -9.91
N SER A 161 2.38 2.78 -9.73
CA SER A 161 3.00 4.11 -9.83
C SER A 161 4.20 4.20 -10.78
N PRO A 162 4.08 3.81 -12.07
CA PRO A 162 5.22 3.85 -12.99
C PRO A 162 5.51 5.25 -13.56
N LEU A 163 4.55 6.17 -13.47
CA LEU A 163 4.64 7.51 -14.03
C LEU A 163 4.76 8.60 -12.95
N TRP A 164 5.55 9.63 -13.24
CA TRP A 164 5.66 10.82 -12.42
C TRP A 164 5.98 12.03 -13.30
N GLN A 165 5.34 13.18 -13.04
CA GLN A 165 5.57 14.43 -13.80
C GLN A 165 5.45 14.25 -15.33
N GLY A 166 4.51 13.40 -15.75
CA GLY A 166 4.18 13.12 -17.15
C GLY A 166 5.24 12.33 -17.90
N ARG A 167 6.04 11.52 -17.20
CA ARG A 167 7.10 10.65 -17.77
C ARG A 167 7.14 9.30 -17.06
N SER A 168 7.57 8.28 -17.77
CA SER A 168 7.96 7.01 -17.14
C SER A 168 9.19 7.23 -16.28
N THR A 169 9.12 6.71 -15.05
CA THR A 169 10.18 6.83 -14.05
C THR A 169 11.23 5.73 -14.20
N GLY A 170 10.89 4.67 -14.95
CA GLY A 170 11.63 3.42 -14.97
C GLY A 170 11.36 2.53 -13.75
N TYR A 171 10.53 2.92 -12.79
CA TYR A 171 10.09 2.07 -11.68
C TYR A 171 8.66 1.58 -11.93
N MET A 172 8.28 0.46 -11.30
CA MET A 172 6.89 -0.03 -11.29
C MET A 172 6.14 0.50 -10.05
N SER A 173 6.85 0.70 -8.95
CA SER A 173 6.39 1.47 -7.78
C SER A 173 7.32 2.65 -7.52
N TYR A 174 7.00 3.81 -8.10
CA TYR A 174 7.70 5.05 -7.80
C TYR A 174 7.28 5.65 -6.46
N ARG A 175 6.09 5.29 -5.95
CA ARG A 175 5.67 5.61 -4.56
C ARG A 175 6.74 5.20 -3.58
N ARG A 176 7.24 3.96 -3.69
CA ARG A 176 8.24 3.45 -2.74
C ARG A 176 9.62 4.11 -2.89
N VAL A 177 9.94 4.66 -4.07
CA VAL A 177 11.12 5.53 -4.25
C VAL A 177 10.97 6.84 -3.49
N ILE A 178 9.83 7.53 -3.62
CA ILE A 178 9.57 8.79 -2.90
C ILE A 178 9.49 8.53 -1.40
N CYS A 179 8.83 7.45 -0.98
CA CYS A 179 8.78 7.00 0.41
C CYS A 179 10.17 6.83 1.03
N GLY A 180 11.17 6.38 0.26
CA GLY A 180 12.53 6.16 0.75
C GLY A 180 13.27 7.42 1.19
N GLU A 181 12.76 8.62 0.88
CA GLU A 181 13.34 9.88 1.39
C GLU A 181 12.87 10.25 2.79
N TRP A 182 11.81 9.61 3.29
CA TRP A 182 11.36 9.83 4.66
C TRP A 182 12.29 9.12 5.65
N PRO A 183 12.61 9.77 6.78
CA PRO A 183 13.33 9.08 7.84
C PRO A 183 12.48 7.92 8.37
N HIS A 184 13.12 6.78 8.59
CA HIS A 184 12.47 5.57 9.13
C HIS A 184 11.31 5.04 8.27
N MET A 185 11.29 5.32 6.96
CA MET A 185 10.36 4.73 6.02
C MET A 185 11.08 3.71 5.12
N GLY A 186 10.61 2.46 5.16
CA GLY A 186 11.32 1.34 4.51
C GLY A 186 11.08 0.02 5.24
N LEU A 187 11.94 -0.97 5.02
CA LEU A 187 11.86 -2.22 5.77
C LEU A 187 12.15 -1.98 7.27
N PRO A 188 11.52 -2.73 8.20
CA PRO A 188 11.74 -2.57 9.63
C PRO A 188 13.20 -2.79 10.08
N GLU A 189 13.56 -2.18 11.21
CA GLU A 189 14.86 -2.41 11.87
C GLU A 189 15.01 -3.84 12.41
N ALA A 190 16.25 -4.30 12.56
CA ALA A 190 16.63 -5.66 12.98
C ALA A 190 16.40 -5.89 14.48
N LEU A 191 15.14 -5.84 14.89
CA LEU A 191 14.74 -5.96 16.28
C LEU A 191 14.25 -7.39 16.53
N PRO A 192 14.91 -8.16 17.43
CA PRO A 192 14.59 -9.59 17.59
C PRO A 192 13.21 -9.84 18.20
N ASP A 193 12.72 -8.93 19.05
CA ASP A 193 11.51 -9.13 19.85
C ASP A 193 10.81 -7.80 20.20
N TRP A 194 9.66 -7.92 20.86
CA TRP A 194 8.87 -6.78 21.33
C TRP A 194 9.66 -5.86 22.28
N GLY A 195 10.49 -6.43 23.15
CA GLY A 195 11.30 -5.67 24.11
C GLY A 195 12.33 -4.79 23.41
N ALA A 196 12.98 -5.29 22.36
CA ALA A 196 13.90 -4.52 21.53
C ALA A 196 13.18 -3.37 20.80
N TYR A 197 11.97 -3.62 20.28
CA TYR A 197 11.13 -2.56 19.72
C TYR A 197 10.78 -1.47 20.72
N GLN A 198 10.38 -1.84 21.94
CA GLN A 198 10.09 -0.85 22.99
C GLN A 198 11.33 -0.04 23.37
N ARG A 199 12.51 -0.68 23.49
CA ARG A 199 13.77 0.03 23.77
C ARG A 199 14.16 0.99 22.64
N TYR A 200 14.02 0.58 21.39
CA TYR A 200 14.32 1.42 20.22
C TYR A 200 13.36 2.61 20.12
N ARG A 201 12.06 2.37 20.29
CA ARG A 201 11.05 3.43 20.33
C ARG A 201 11.32 4.43 21.47
N ALA A 202 11.60 3.93 22.68
CA ALA A 202 11.92 4.77 23.83
C ALA A 202 13.19 5.59 23.62
N LEU A 203 14.16 5.09 22.84
CA LEU A 203 15.33 5.87 22.40
C LEU A 203 14.92 7.05 21.54
N LEU A 204 14.16 6.82 20.47
CA LEU A 204 13.80 7.91 19.57
C LEU A 204 12.90 8.95 20.27
N GLN A 205 12.02 8.50 21.17
CA GLN A 205 11.18 9.40 21.95
C GLN A 205 11.99 10.25 22.93
N ARG A 206 12.87 9.65 23.72
CA ARG A 206 13.66 10.40 24.73
C ARG A 206 14.67 11.38 24.10
N THR A 207 15.13 11.12 22.87
CA THR A 207 16.05 12.01 22.14
C THR A 207 15.35 13.04 21.27
N GLY A 208 14.01 13.07 21.26
CA GLY A 208 13.23 13.98 20.42
C GLY A 208 13.22 13.62 18.92
N SER A 209 13.73 12.45 18.53
CA SER A 209 13.73 11.96 17.16
C SER A 209 12.36 11.41 16.72
N MET A 210 11.47 11.12 17.68
CA MET A 210 10.10 10.71 17.46
C MET A 210 9.19 11.37 18.48
N ALA A 211 8.07 11.95 18.03
CA ALA A 211 7.05 12.48 18.94
C ALA A 211 6.45 11.38 19.84
N GLU A 212 5.91 11.74 21.00
CA GLU A 212 5.31 10.79 21.94
C GLU A 212 4.21 9.93 21.28
N LYS A 213 3.34 10.57 20.50
CA LYS A 213 2.27 9.91 19.71
C LYS A 213 2.71 9.47 18.31
N GLY A 214 3.98 9.68 17.97
CA GLY A 214 4.59 9.28 16.70
C GLY A 214 4.61 7.76 16.52
N ASP A 215 4.84 7.33 15.29
CA ASP A 215 4.95 5.92 14.93
C ASP A 215 6.00 5.73 13.84
N PHE A 216 6.45 4.49 13.65
CA PHE A 216 7.36 4.15 12.56
C PHE A 216 6.62 4.10 11.24
N TRP A 217 7.23 4.61 10.16
CA TRP A 217 6.67 4.53 8.80
C TRP A 217 7.21 3.32 8.03
N TRP A 218 7.43 2.21 8.73
CA TRP A 218 7.92 0.99 8.12
C TRP A 218 6.91 0.36 7.15
N ALA A 219 7.42 -0.43 6.21
CA ALA A 219 6.70 -1.21 5.21
C ALA A 219 5.77 -2.27 5.85
N ILE A 220 6.07 -2.67 7.08
CA ILE A 220 5.17 -3.37 7.99
C ILE A 220 5.47 -2.90 9.41
N ARG A 221 4.48 -2.75 10.28
CA ARG A 221 4.73 -2.32 11.67
C ARG A 221 3.74 -2.93 12.67
N PRO A 222 4.10 -2.99 13.96
CA PRO A 222 3.09 -3.16 14.99
C PRO A 222 2.24 -1.88 15.05
N SER A 223 0.92 -1.99 14.92
CA SER A 223 0.07 -0.81 15.07
C SER A 223 0.14 -0.28 16.50
N ARG A 224 0.34 1.03 16.66
CA ARG A 224 0.28 1.68 17.97
C ARG A 224 -1.13 1.70 18.54
N ARG A 225 -2.14 1.88 17.68
CA ARG A 225 -3.55 2.10 18.08
C ARG A 225 -4.31 0.78 18.27
N TYR A 226 -3.99 -0.23 17.47
CA TYR A 226 -4.72 -1.48 17.44
C TYR A 226 -3.80 -2.67 17.77
N PRO A 227 -4.33 -3.76 18.33
CA PRO A 227 -3.58 -5.00 18.54
C PRO A 227 -3.39 -5.75 17.22
N THR A 228 -2.79 -5.09 16.23
CA THR A 228 -2.61 -5.60 14.87
C THR A 228 -1.14 -5.49 14.45
N VAL A 229 -0.80 -6.25 13.42
CA VAL A 229 0.31 -5.94 12.52
C VAL A 229 -0.26 -5.24 11.29
N GLU A 230 0.42 -4.21 10.80
CA GLU A 230 -0.06 -3.33 9.76
C GLU A 230 0.90 -3.34 8.58
N LEU A 231 0.44 -3.85 7.43
CA LEU A 231 1.13 -3.81 6.15
C LEU A 231 0.99 -2.41 5.54
N ARG A 232 2.10 -1.81 5.11
CA ARG A 232 2.14 -0.45 4.51
C ARG A 232 2.99 -0.37 3.23
N ILE A 233 3.54 -1.49 2.80
CA ILE A 233 4.45 -1.56 1.65
C ILE A 233 3.70 -1.32 0.32
N CYS A 234 2.43 -1.67 0.26
CA CYS A 234 1.68 -1.71 -0.98
C CYS A 234 1.40 -0.32 -1.56
N ASP A 235 1.44 -0.26 -2.88
CA ASP A 235 0.87 0.82 -3.68
C ASP A 235 -0.68 0.79 -3.56
N GLY A 236 -1.34 1.94 -3.77
CA GLY A 236 -2.80 1.99 -3.90
C GLY A 236 -3.30 1.19 -5.11
N CYS A 237 -4.47 0.56 -4.98
CA CYS A 237 -5.01 -0.40 -5.95
C CYS A 237 -6.30 0.12 -6.60
N PRO A 238 -6.27 0.51 -7.90
CA PRO A 238 -7.48 0.93 -8.61
C PRO A 238 -8.54 -0.15 -8.74
N HIS A 239 -8.15 -1.40 -9.00
CA HIS A 239 -9.07 -2.52 -9.00
C HIS A 239 -9.27 -3.08 -7.59
N LEU A 240 -10.54 -3.22 -7.17
CA LEU A 240 -10.88 -3.69 -5.81
C LEU A 240 -10.40 -5.13 -5.57
N GLU A 241 -10.53 -6.02 -6.56
CA GLU A 241 -10.12 -7.42 -6.41
C GLU A 241 -8.61 -7.55 -6.15
N ASP A 242 -7.78 -6.63 -6.66
CA ASP A 242 -6.34 -6.59 -6.38
C ASP A 242 -6.07 -6.26 -4.90
N ALA A 243 -6.78 -5.27 -4.36
CA ALA A 243 -6.69 -4.91 -2.94
C ALA A 243 -7.13 -6.07 -2.03
N LEU A 244 -8.23 -6.73 -2.37
CA LEU A 244 -8.76 -7.88 -1.62
C LEU A 244 -7.80 -9.08 -1.69
N CYS A 245 -7.20 -9.34 -2.86
CA CYS A 245 -6.17 -10.36 -3.04
C CYS A 245 -4.98 -10.13 -2.11
N ILE A 246 -4.44 -8.91 -2.08
CA ILE A 246 -3.31 -8.54 -1.21
C ILE A 246 -3.69 -8.69 0.26
N ALA A 247 -4.87 -8.20 0.67
CA ALA A 247 -5.34 -8.28 2.04
C ALA A 247 -5.49 -9.74 2.52
N ALA A 248 -6.04 -10.61 1.68
CA ALA A 248 -6.18 -12.04 1.99
C ALA A 248 -4.83 -12.77 2.03
N LEU A 249 -3.91 -12.51 1.09
CA LEU A 249 -2.58 -13.10 1.13
C LEU A 249 -1.83 -12.67 2.40
N PHE A 250 -1.88 -11.38 2.75
CA PHE A 250 -1.24 -10.88 3.95
C PHE A 250 -1.84 -11.51 5.22
N ARG A 251 -3.17 -11.56 5.31
CA ARG A 251 -3.88 -12.24 6.41
C ARG A 251 -3.46 -13.71 6.51
N HIS A 252 -3.44 -14.44 5.40
CA HIS A 252 -3.07 -15.85 5.37
C HIS A 252 -1.61 -16.06 5.83
N LEU A 253 -0.68 -15.19 5.40
CA LEU A 253 0.71 -15.21 5.86
C LEU A 253 0.83 -14.97 7.38
N VAL A 254 0.05 -14.03 7.91
CA VAL A 254 0.01 -13.73 9.35
C VAL A 254 -0.56 -14.92 10.13
N GLU A 255 -1.71 -15.45 9.71
CA GLU A 255 -2.37 -16.60 10.32
C GLU A 255 -1.42 -17.80 10.37
N HIS A 256 -0.77 -18.13 9.25
CA HIS A 256 0.22 -19.21 9.19
C HIS A 256 1.42 -18.97 10.12
N SER A 257 1.96 -17.75 10.13
CA SER A 257 3.12 -17.38 10.94
C SER A 257 2.83 -17.43 12.45
N ILE A 258 1.60 -17.13 12.88
CA ILE A 258 1.18 -17.23 14.29
C ILE A 258 1.17 -18.68 14.77
N ASN A 259 0.77 -19.64 13.92
CA ASN A 259 0.75 -21.05 14.30
C ASN A 259 2.15 -21.64 14.49
N HIS A 260 3.16 -21.02 13.85
CA HIS A 260 4.57 -21.42 13.96
C HIS A 260 5.34 -20.60 15.02
N ARG A 261 4.64 -19.87 15.91
CA ARG A 261 5.23 -18.98 16.94
C ARG A 261 6.21 -19.65 17.90
N HIS A 262 6.13 -20.97 18.06
CA HIS A 262 7.01 -21.73 18.97
C HIS A 262 8.44 -21.90 18.43
N GLN A 263 8.67 -21.61 17.15
CA GLN A 263 10.01 -21.53 16.59
C GLN A 263 10.45 -20.05 16.66
N PRO A 264 11.56 -19.73 17.37
CA PRO A 264 12.07 -18.37 17.38
C PRO A 264 12.30 -17.91 15.95
N ALA A 265 11.78 -16.74 15.60
CA ALA A 265 12.17 -16.13 14.34
C ALA A 265 13.60 -15.63 14.51
N ASP A 266 14.58 -16.34 13.94
CA ASP A 266 15.93 -15.83 13.92
C ASP A 266 15.90 -14.47 13.22
N CYS A 267 16.46 -13.45 13.86
CA CYS A 267 16.76 -12.18 13.21
C CYS A 267 17.95 -12.41 12.26
N ASN A 268 17.68 -13.20 11.22
CA ASN A 268 18.64 -13.71 10.26
C ASN A 268 19.07 -12.56 9.35
N ARG A 269 20.36 -12.22 9.41
CA ARG A 269 20.94 -11.11 8.65
C ARG A 269 20.84 -11.37 7.14
N GLU A 270 21.03 -12.61 6.74
CA GLU A 270 20.97 -13.05 5.35
C GLU A 270 19.54 -12.92 4.79
N LEU A 271 18.50 -13.27 5.58
CA LEU A 271 17.10 -13.02 5.20
C LEU A 271 16.83 -11.53 4.97
N ARG A 272 17.45 -10.65 5.75
CA ARG A 272 17.32 -9.19 5.57
C ARG A 272 17.99 -8.71 4.29
N TRP A 273 19.16 -9.24 3.95
CA TRP A 273 19.81 -8.93 2.66
C TRP A 273 18.92 -9.33 1.50
N VAL A 274 18.34 -10.53 1.56
CA VAL A 274 17.38 -11.02 0.57
C VAL A 274 16.15 -10.12 0.48
N ALA A 275 15.53 -9.77 1.61
CA ALA A 275 14.36 -8.91 1.63
C ALA A 275 14.65 -7.51 1.09
N GLN A 276 15.82 -6.94 1.40
CA GLN A 276 16.24 -5.62 0.92
C GLN A 276 16.48 -5.62 -0.60
N GLU A 277 17.15 -6.65 -1.11
CA GLU A 277 17.39 -6.82 -2.55
C GLU A 277 16.07 -7.04 -3.29
N ASN A 278 15.24 -7.96 -2.82
CA ASN A 278 13.92 -8.22 -3.42
C ASN A 278 12.99 -7.00 -3.31
N TYR A 279 13.09 -6.18 -2.26
CA TYR A 279 12.37 -4.91 -2.15
C TYR A 279 12.76 -3.94 -3.25
N TRP A 280 14.07 -3.75 -3.50
CA TRP A 280 14.53 -2.93 -4.61
C TRP A 280 14.06 -3.47 -5.97
N ARG A 281 14.19 -4.78 -6.21
CA ARG A 281 13.77 -5.40 -7.47
C ARG A 281 12.25 -5.31 -7.68
N ALA A 282 11.47 -5.46 -6.61
CA ALA A 282 10.02 -5.28 -6.65
C ALA A 282 9.64 -3.85 -7.04
N MET A 283 10.25 -2.84 -6.42
CA MET A 283 10.02 -1.44 -6.78
C MET A 283 10.39 -1.14 -8.25
N ARG A 284 11.56 -1.63 -8.69
CA ARG A 284 12.13 -1.28 -10.00
C ARG A 284 11.51 -2.05 -11.16
N HIS A 285 11.28 -3.35 -10.99
CA HIS A 285 10.91 -4.25 -12.07
C HIS A 285 9.49 -4.81 -11.93
N GLY A 286 8.86 -4.66 -10.76
CA GLY A 286 7.55 -5.24 -10.48
C GLY A 286 7.55 -6.73 -10.84
N ARG A 287 6.52 -7.16 -11.55
CA ARG A 287 6.33 -8.56 -11.93
C ARG A 287 7.37 -9.10 -12.93
N HIS A 288 8.09 -8.21 -13.62
CA HIS A 288 9.10 -8.56 -14.64
C HIS A 288 10.48 -8.83 -14.05
N GLY A 289 10.64 -8.64 -12.73
CA GLY A 289 11.89 -8.88 -12.03
C GLY A 289 12.21 -10.36 -11.85
N GLN A 290 13.50 -10.62 -11.55
CA GLN A 290 13.94 -11.87 -10.95
C GLN A 290 14.24 -11.65 -9.48
N PHE A 291 13.78 -12.54 -8.62
CA PHE A 291 13.88 -12.43 -7.17
C PHE A 291 14.80 -13.53 -6.63
N ILE A 292 15.42 -13.28 -5.48
CA ILE A 292 16.13 -14.33 -4.75
C ILE A 292 15.07 -15.21 -4.11
N GLY A 293 14.98 -16.46 -4.57
CA GLY A 293 14.03 -17.46 -4.08
C GLY A 293 14.44 -18.06 -2.74
N THR A 294 13.57 -18.88 -2.17
CA THR A 294 13.78 -19.55 -0.89
C THR A 294 14.59 -20.83 -1.01
N HIS A 295 14.53 -21.49 -2.17
CA HIS A 295 15.28 -22.70 -2.48
C HIS A 295 16.70 -22.35 -2.91
N GLU A 296 17.68 -22.62 -2.05
CA GLU A 296 19.12 -22.38 -2.28
C GLU A 296 19.47 -20.94 -2.74
N GLN A 297 18.58 -19.97 -2.48
CA GLN A 297 18.72 -18.58 -2.94
C GLN A 297 18.84 -18.44 -4.46
N GLN A 298 18.32 -19.40 -5.24
CA GLN A 298 18.34 -19.33 -6.69
C GLN A 298 17.38 -18.26 -7.23
N PRO A 299 17.70 -17.61 -8.37
CA PRO A 299 16.82 -16.65 -8.99
C PRO A 299 15.47 -17.27 -9.43
N VAL A 300 14.37 -16.58 -9.14
CA VAL A 300 13.01 -16.98 -9.55
C VAL A 300 12.24 -15.82 -10.18
N THR A 301 11.29 -16.15 -11.06
CA THR A 301 10.29 -15.16 -11.52
C THR A 301 9.31 -14.83 -10.39
N ALA A 302 8.51 -13.76 -10.55
CA ALA A 302 7.44 -13.47 -9.59
C ALA A 302 6.46 -14.64 -9.42
N GLU A 303 6.09 -15.32 -10.52
CA GLU A 303 5.23 -16.52 -10.48
C GLU A 303 5.90 -17.68 -9.74
N GLY A 304 7.18 -17.92 -10.00
CA GLY A 304 7.95 -18.95 -9.28
C GLY A 304 8.08 -18.61 -7.79
N TRP A 305 8.21 -17.33 -7.45
CA TRP A 305 8.28 -16.89 -6.06
C TRP A 305 6.94 -17.06 -5.34
N LEU A 306 5.82 -16.76 -6.01
CA LEU A 306 4.49 -17.06 -5.50
C LEU A 306 4.30 -18.57 -5.32
N ALA A 307 4.76 -19.41 -6.24
CA ALA A 307 4.70 -20.87 -6.07
C ALA A 307 5.46 -21.34 -4.82
N GLN A 308 6.66 -20.81 -4.58
CA GLN A 308 7.42 -21.09 -3.35
C GLN A 308 6.70 -20.62 -2.08
N LEU A 309 6.01 -19.47 -2.12
CA LEU A 309 5.14 -19.03 -1.02
C LEU A 309 4.07 -20.08 -0.72
N GLN A 310 3.42 -20.62 -1.75
CA GLN A 310 2.36 -21.62 -1.58
C GLN A 310 2.86 -22.97 -1.08
N GLU A 311 4.11 -23.33 -1.40
CA GLU A 311 4.77 -24.51 -0.83
C GLU A 311 5.03 -24.35 0.67
N GLN A 312 5.48 -23.16 1.10
CA GLN A 312 5.78 -22.88 2.51
C GLN A 312 4.54 -22.58 3.34
N VAL A 313 3.53 -21.97 2.72
CA VAL A 313 2.29 -21.53 3.34
C VAL A 313 1.13 -22.16 2.57
N PRO A 314 0.80 -23.44 2.87
CA PRO A 314 -0.24 -24.16 2.14
C PRO A 314 -1.61 -23.50 2.31
N ILE A 315 -2.36 -23.45 1.23
CA ILE A 315 -3.73 -22.93 1.20
C ILE A 315 -4.61 -23.70 2.21
N ASP A 316 -5.27 -22.96 3.10
CA ASP A 316 -6.11 -23.52 4.17
C ASP A 316 -7.54 -22.94 4.21
N SER A 317 -7.90 -22.14 3.20
CA SER A 317 -9.16 -21.42 3.16
C SER A 317 -9.56 -21.03 1.74
N ALA A 318 -10.86 -20.81 1.53
CA ALA A 318 -11.39 -20.27 0.28
C ALA A 318 -10.85 -18.85 -0.01
N ASP A 319 -10.64 -18.03 1.03
CA ASP A 319 -10.07 -16.70 0.88
C ASP A 319 -8.61 -16.78 0.39
N ALA A 320 -7.79 -17.67 0.96
CA ALA A 320 -6.41 -17.90 0.53
C ALA A 320 -6.35 -18.51 -0.88
N GLU A 321 -7.25 -19.44 -1.21
CA GLU A 321 -7.34 -20.03 -2.54
C GLU A 321 -7.63 -18.98 -3.61
N ARG A 322 -8.67 -18.17 -3.39
CA ARG A 322 -9.07 -17.08 -4.30
C ARG A 322 -7.95 -16.06 -4.46
N ALA A 323 -7.32 -15.66 -3.37
CA ALA A 323 -6.24 -14.69 -3.40
C ALA A 323 -5.01 -15.23 -4.15
N CYS A 324 -4.64 -16.49 -3.94
CA CYS A 324 -3.56 -17.11 -4.68
C CYS A 324 -3.87 -17.23 -6.18
N GLN A 325 -5.11 -17.57 -6.55
CA GLN A 325 -5.54 -17.60 -7.94
C GLN A 325 -5.42 -16.20 -8.58
N HIS A 326 -6.01 -15.18 -7.94
CA HIS A 326 -5.97 -13.80 -8.44
C HIS A 326 -4.54 -13.27 -8.55
N ALA A 327 -3.67 -13.59 -7.57
CA ALA A 327 -2.26 -13.23 -7.63
C ALA A 327 -1.54 -13.85 -8.84
N ARG A 328 -1.81 -15.12 -9.18
CA ARG A 328 -1.27 -15.73 -10.41
C ARG A 328 -1.77 -15.03 -11.66
N GLU A 329 -3.03 -14.62 -11.69
CA GLU A 329 -3.61 -13.89 -12.82
C GLU A 329 -2.97 -12.51 -12.99
N LEU A 330 -2.79 -11.75 -11.89
CA LEU A 330 -2.03 -10.49 -11.89
C LEU A 330 -0.59 -10.68 -12.37
N LEU A 331 0.09 -11.70 -11.87
CA LEU A 331 1.43 -12.09 -12.28
C LEU A 331 1.49 -12.76 -13.65
N ARG A 332 0.40 -12.83 -14.42
CA ARG A 332 0.43 -13.25 -15.82
C ARG A 332 0.06 -12.09 -16.72
N ASN A 333 -1.07 -11.46 -16.41
CA ASN A 333 -1.73 -10.48 -17.24
C ASN A 333 -1.16 -9.07 -17.08
N GLY A 334 -0.56 -8.76 -15.93
CA GLY A 334 -0.05 -7.42 -15.62
C GLY A 334 -0.70 -6.83 -14.38
N THR A 335 0.09 -6.03 -13.67
CA THR A 335 -0.35 -5.17 -12.57
C THR A 335 -0.88 -3.85 -13.12
N HIS A 336 -1.39 -2.99 -12.23
CA HIS A 336 -1.86 -1.67 -12.65
C HIS A 336 -0.77 -0.80 -13.29
N ALA A 337 0.47 -0.93 -12.83
CA ALA A 337 1.61 -0.26 -13.45
C ALA A 337 1.82 -0.72 -14.91
N ASP A 338 1.63 -2.00 -15.20
CA ASP A 338 1.70 -2.53 -16.57
C ASP A 338 0.60 -1.93 -17.45
N LEU A 339 -0.63 -1.84 -16.93
CA LEU A 339 -1.77 -1.25 -17.64
C LEU A 339 -1.52 0.23 -17.97
N GLN A 340 -0.97 1.02 -17.04
CA GLN A 340 -0.64 2.43 -17.31
C GLN A 340 0.42 2.57 -18.41
N LEU A 341 1.45 1.73 -18.40
CA LEU A 341 2.52 1.77 -19.40
C LEU A 341 2.01 1.31 -20.78
N GLN A 342 1.18 0.27 -20.84
CA GLN A 342 0.54 -0.20 -22.06
C GLN A 342 -0.40 0.87 -22.64
N CYS A 343 -1.23 1.50 -21.80
CA CYS A 343 -2.10 2.60 -22.21
C CYS A 343 -1.31 3.78 -22.78
N LEU A 344 -0.20 4.16 -22.13
CA LEU A 344 0.67 5.23 -22.62
C LEU A 344 1.31 4.88 -23.97
N ALA A 345 1.77 3.63 -24.13
CA ALA A 345 2.37 3.15 -25.38
C ALA A 345 1.34 3.11 -26.52
N GLN A 346 0.14 2.60 -26.26
CA GLN A 346 -0.95 2.53 -27.24
C GLN A 346 -1.37 3.94 -27.68
N ALA A 347 -1.55 4.86 -26.74
CA ALA A 347 -1.86 6.25 -27.05
C ALA A 347 -0.78 6.91 -27.95
N GLY A 348 0.48 6.56 -27.73
CA GLY A 348 1.58 6.98 -28.61
C GLY A 348 1.50 6.38 -30.02
N ALA A 349 1.18 5.09 -30.12
CA ALA A 349 0.97 4.40 -31.39
C ALA A 349 -0.23 4.96 -32.18
N ASP A 350 -1.27 5.40 -31.47
CA ASP A 350 -2.47 6.03 -32.04
C ASP A 350 -2.25 7.51 -32.42
N GLY A 351 -1.03 8.05 -32.20
CA GLY A 351 -0.67 9.42 -32.54
C GLY A 351 -1.27 10.49 -31.63
N LEU A 352 -1.76 10.11 -30.43
CA LEU A 352 -2.32 11.07 -29.47
C LEU A 352 -1.24 12.01 -28.93
N GLY A 353 -1.61 13.28 -28.76
CA GLY A 353 -0.74 14.25 -28.11
C GLY A 353 -0.48 13.87 -26.64
N LYS A 354 0.67 14.28 -26.10
CA LYS A 354 1.10 13.94 -24.72
C LYS A 354 0.01 14.18 -23.66
N ALA A 355 -0.73 15.28 -23.77
CA ALA A 355 -1.80 15.60 -22.83
C ALA A 355 -2.97 14.59 -22.90
N GLN A 356 -3.37 14.19 -24.11
CA GLN A 356 -4.42 13.20 -24.33
C GLN A 356 -3.99 11.81 -23.85
N ALA A 357 -2.75 11.43 -24.16
CA ALA A 357 -2.18 10.16 -23.70
C ALA A 357 -2.16 10.06 -22.17
N LEU A 358 -1.70 11.11 -21.48
CA LEU A 358 -1.72 11.15 -20.01
C LEU A 358 -3.13 11.15 -19.44
N HIS A 359 -4.09 11.81 -20.08
CA HIS A 359 -5.48 11.78 -19.67
C HIS A 359 -6.08 10.36 -19.77
N ALA A 360 -5.77 9.62 -20.84
CA ALA A 360 -6.16 8.21 -20.98
C ALA A 360 -5.58 7.34 -19.86
N VAL A 361 -4.31 7.56 -19.50
CA VAL A 361 -3.68 6.84 -18.38
C VAL A 361 -4.34 7.17 -17.03
N VAL A 362 -4.75 8.43 -16.81
CA VAL A 362 -5.47 8.82 -15.59
C VAL A 362 -6.78 8.03 -15.47
N ALA A 363 -7.51 7.85 -16.57
CA ALA A 363 -8.76 7.07 -16.57
C ALA A 363 -8.54 5.62 -16.17
N VAL A 364 -7.41 5.01 -16.54
CA VAL A 364 -7.03 3.66 -16.10
C VAL A 364 -6.82 3.64 -14.59
N GLY A 365 -6.15 4.64 -14.00
CA GLY A 365 -5.90 4.72 -12.55
C GLY A 365 -7.06 5.18 -11.66
N ALA A 366 -8.22 5.48 -12.25
CA ALA A 366 -9.42 5.84 -11.52
C ALA A 366 -10.10 4.61 -10.89
N CYS A 367 -10.85 4.80 -9.80
CA CYS A 367 -11.72 3.75 -9.28
C CYS A 367 -12.86 3.48 -10.28
N ASN A 368 -12.84 2.32 -10.93
CA ASN A 368 -13.92 1.87 -11.81
C ASN A 368 -15.02 1.12 -11.08
#